data_AF-A0A3A6WBZ8-F1
#
_entry.id   AF-A0A3A6WBZ8-F1
#
_cell.length_a   1.000
_cell.length_b   1.000
_cell.length_c   1.000
_cell.angle_alpha   90.00
_cell.angle_beta   90.00
_cell.angle_gamma   90.00
#
_symmetry.space_group_name_H-M   'P 1'
#
loop_
_entity.id
_entity.type
_entity.pdbx_description
1 polymer ?
#
loop_
_entity_poly.entity_id
_entity_poly.type
_entity_poly.pdbx_seq_one_letter_code
_entity_poly.pdbx_strand_id
1 'polypeptide(L)'
;MSDIKNMSLNGFFKSNAKSLPDVKVVVSERFTNEDGTPIEWVLHPISTKKVEEITKRNTKTTIKNGKKESVVNEENLNAELLEAVVLYPSLNDADLQDSYGVSSANELLSVMLYPGETQVLTNALQEVMAGTKANDIDELKN
;
A
#
# COMPACT_ATOMS: atom_id res chain seq x y z
N MET A 1 28.05 -24.89 -14.03
CA MET A 1 27.16 -25.70 -13.17
C MET A 1 27.79 -26.04 -11.81
N SER A 2 29.12 -26.09 -11.69
CA SER A 2 29.85 -26.32 -10.42
C SER A 2 29.61 -25.24 -9.36
N ASP A 3 29.45 -23.98 -9.76
CA ASP A 3 29.38 -22.85 -8.81
C ASP A 3 28.04 -22.73 -8.08
N ILE A 4 26.94 -23.17 -8.71
CA ILE A 4 25.62 -23.23 -8.08
C ILE A 4 25.60 -24.24 -6.92
N LYS A 5 26.39 -25.31 -7.02
CA LYS A 5 26.45 -26.39 -6.01
C LYS A 5 27.06 -25.93 -4.67
N ASN A 6 27.80 -24.81 -4.67
CA ASN A 6 28.44 -24.24 -3.49
C ASN A 6 27.70 -23.03 -2.91
N MET A 7 26.56 -22.62 -3.48
CA MET A 7 25.77 -21.50 -2.95
C MET A 7 25.03 -21.90 -1.67
N SER A 8 25.02 -21.02 -0.68
CA SER A 8 24.30 -21.24 0.59
C SER A 8 22.88 -20.65 0.54
N LEU A 9 21.91 -21.40 1.09
CA LEU A 9 20.53 -20.95 1.24
C LEU A 9 20.34 -19.96 2.41
N ASN A 10 21.37 -19.71 3.22
CA ASN A 10 21.24 -18.96 4.48
C ASN A 10 20.60 -17.58 4.30
N GLY A 11 20.93 -16.86 3.22
CA GLY A 11 20.38 -15.52 2.97
C GLY A 11 18.88 -15.49 2.67
N PHE A 12 18.28 -16.63 2.30
CA PHE A 12 16.86 -16.74 1.96
C PHE A 12 15.98 -17.12 3.16
N PHE A 13 16.57 -17.54 4.28
CA PHE A 13 15.79 -17.83 5.48
C PHE A 13 15.20 -16.55 6.06
N LYS A 14 13.95 -16.63 6.52
CA LYS A 14 13.19 -15.49 7.06
C LYS A 14 13.91 -14.73 8.18
N SER A 15 14.69 -15.42 9.02
CA SER A 15 15.47 -14.79 10.08
C SER A 15 16.62 -13.91 9.57
N ASN A 16 17.08 -14.16 8.34
CA ASN A 16 18.25 -13.52 7.73
C ASN A 16 17.88 -12.56 6.60
N ALA A 17 16.70 -12.75 6.00
CA ALA A 17 16.14 -11.83 5.02
C ALA A 17 15.80 -10.50 5.69
N LYS A 18 16.39 -9.40 5.20
CA LYS A 18 16.08 -8.06 5.68
C LYS A 18 14.66 -7.68 5.27
N SER A 19 13.92 -7.08 6.19
CA SER A 19 12.66 -6.43 5.84
C SER A 19 12.92 -5.26 4.91
N LEU A 20 11.97 -5.01 4.01
CA LEU A 20 11.94 -3.76 3.27
C LEU A 20 11.65 -2.60 4.23
N PRO A 21 12.22 -1.41 3.98
CA PRO A 21 11.98 -0.22 4.80
C PRO A 21 10.58 0.34 4.59
N ASP A 22 10.13 1.12 5.56
CA ASP A 22 8.89 1.92 5.44
C ASP A 22 9.12 3.09 4.48
N VAL A 23 8.08 3.45 3.75
CA VAL A 23 8.03 4.65 2.90
C VAL A 23 7.25 5.72 3.64
N LYS A 24 7.79 6.94 3.64
CA LYS A 24 7.15 8.11 4.22
C LYS A 24 6.80 9.10 3.13
N VAL A 25 5.58 9.62 3.16
CA VAL A 25 5.08 10.55 2.14
C VAL A 25 4.14 11.57 2.76
N VAL A 26 4.35 12.85 2.42
CA VAL A 26 3.37 13.90 2.75
C VAL A 26 2.26 13.85 1.70
N VAL A 27 1.10 13.35 2.09
CA VAL A 27 -0.08 13.23 1.20
C VAL A 27 -0.82 14.56 1.07
N SER A 28 -0.83 15.36 2.13
CA SER A 28 -1.54 16.64 2.19
C SER A 28 -0.83 17.62 3.11
N GLU A 29 -0.72 18.87 2.68
CA GLU A 29 -0.23 19.97 3.53
C GLU A 29 -1.25 20.39 4.60
N ARG A 30 -2.51 19.93 4.50
CA ARG A 30 -3.59 20.30 5.44
C ARG A 30 -3.55 19.53 6.75
N PHE A 31 -2.93 18.36 6.76
CA PHE A 31 -2.80 17.55 7.97
C PHE A 31 -1.49 17.94 8.64
N THR A 32 -1.55 18.79 9.66
CA THR A 32 -0.36 19.28 10.36
C THR A 32 -0.29 18.80 11.79
N ASN A 33 0.94 18.65 12.29
CA ASN A 33 1.19 18.41 13.71
C ASN A 33 0.98 19.69 14.54
N GLU A 34 1.24 19.61 15.84
CA GLU A 34 1.12 20.74 16.78
C GLU A 34 1.99 21.95 16.38
N ASP A 35 3.11 21.70 15.69
CA ASP A 35 4.03 22.73 15.20
C ASP A 35 3.64 23.32 13.83
N GLY A 36 2.53 22.88 13.24
CA GLY A 36 2.09 23.31 11.91
C GLY A 36 2.84 22.67 10.74
N THR A 37 3.64 21.63 10.99
CA THR A 37 4.37 20.88 9.94
C THR A 37 3.48 19.79 9.35
N PRO A 38 3.40 19.63 8.02
CA PRO A 38 2.66 18.55 7.39
C PRO A 38 3.08 17.17 7.89
N ILE A 39 2.09 16.33 8.19
CA ILE A 39 2.27 15.00 8.74
C ILE A 39 2.55 14.01 7.61
N GLU A 40 3.61 13.22 7.77
CA GLU A 40 3.94 12.13 6.88
C GLU A 40 3.03 10.92 7.13
N TRP A 41 2.53 10.35 6.06
CA TRP A 41 1.95 9.01 6.07
C TRP A 41 3.08 7.99 6.05
N VAL A 42 2.91 6.89 6.77
CA VAL A 42 3.87 5.78 6.83
C VAL A 42 3.26 4.55 6.18
N LEU A 43 3.92 4.05 5.13
CA LEU A 43 3.49 2.89 4.37
C LEU A 43 4.51 1.76 4.50
N HIS A 44 4.04 0.54 4.72
CA HIS A 44 4.87 -0.65 4.82
C HIS A 44 4.53 -1.68 3.73
N PRO A 45 5.51 -2.18 2.99
CA PRO A 45 5.28 -3.17 1.95
C PRO A 45 4.76 -4.49 2.53
N ILE A 46 3.77 -5.06 1.84
CA ILE A 46 3.19 -6.35 2.17
C ILE A 46 3.71 -7.45 1.25
N SER A 47 3.73 -8.70 1.72
CA SER A 47 4.17 -9.84 0.92
C SER A 47 3.29 -10.04 -0.33
N THR A 48 3.86 -10.59 -1.41
CA THR A 48 3.11 -10.99 -2.62
C THR A 48 1.90 -11.86 -2.30
N LYS A 49 2.03 -12.80 -1.35
CA LYS A 49 0.92 -13.64 -0.89
C LYS A 49 -0.26 -12.81 -0.38
N LYS A 50 0.02 -11.75 0.39
CA LYS A 50 -1.03 -10.87 0.94
C LYS A 50 -1.71 -10.06 -0.16
N VAL A 51 -0.93 -9.54 -1.13
CA VAL A 51 -1.47 -8.88 -2.33
C VAL A 51 -2.40 -9.83 -3.08
N GLU A 52 -1.95 -11.05 -3.38
CA GLU A 52 -2.76 -12.06 -4.08
C GLU A 52 -4.05 -12.41 -3.33
N GLU A 53 -4.00 -12.52 -2.00
CA GLU A 53 -5.19 -12.75 -1.16
C GLU A 53 -6.21 -11.61 -1.31
N ILE A 54 -5.75 -10.35 -1.27
CA ILE A 54 -6.60 -9.17 -1.43
C ILE A 54 -7.17 -9.10 -2.87
N THR A 55 -6.32 -9.24 -3.89
CA THR A 55 -6.73 -9.23 -5.30
C THR A 55 -7.75 -10.33 -5.60
N LYS A 56 -7.54 -11.54 -5.09
CA LYS A 56 -8.44 -12.67 -5.30
C LYS A 56 -9.82 -12.42 -4.69
N ARG A 57 -9.90 -11.85 -3.48
CA ARG A 57 -11.18 -11.51 -2.84
C ARG A 57 -11.94 -10.44 -3.61
N ASN A 58 -11.22 -9.52 -4.25
CA ASN A 58 -11.79 -8.44 -5.07
C ASN A 58 -11.96 -8.81 -6.55
N THR A 59 -11.65 -10.05 -6.95
CA THR A 59 -11.82 -10.54 -8.32
C THR A 59 -12.90 -11.61 -8.37
N LYS A 60 -14.00 -11.32 -9.07
CA LYS A 60 -15.05 -12.31 -9.35
C LYS A 60 -14.79 -12.97 -10.70
N THR A 61 -14.48 -14.25 -10.68
CA THR A 61 -14.38 -15.07 -11.90
C THR A 61 -15.70 -15.80 -12.16
N THR A 62 -16.24 -15.66 -13.36
CA THR A 62 -17.44 -16.38 -13.83
C THR A 62 -17.15 -17.08 -15.15
N ILE A 63 -17.77 -18.24 -15.40
CA ILE A 63 -17.71 -18.90 -16.71
C ILE A 63 -18.98 -18.54 -17.48
N LYS A 64 -18.83 -17.84 -18.60
CA LYS A 64 -19.93 -17.46 -19.50
C LYS A 64 -19.66 -18.07 -20.86
N ASN A 65 -20.60 -18.88 -21.36
CA ASN A 65 -20.49 -19.59 -22.65
C ASN A 65 -19.17 -20.39 -22.82
N GLY A 66 -18.72 -21.06 -21.76
CA GLY A 66 -17.46 -21.83 -21.77
C GLY A 66 -16.18 -21.00 -21.73
N LYS A 67 -16.27 -19.66 -21.69
CA LYS A 67 -15.13 -18.76 -21.51
C LYS A 67 -15.07 -18.26 -20.06
N LYS A 68 -13.86 -18.20 -19.52
CA LYS A 68 -13.58 -17.61 -18.20
C LYS A 68 -13.56 -16.09 -18.34
N GLU A 69 -14.50 -15.40 -17.71
CA GLU A 69 -14.54 -13.96 -17.56
C GLU A 69 -14.16 -13.61 -16.11
N SER A 70 -13.41 -12.53 -15.91
CA SER A 70 -13.07 -12.03 -14.56
C SER A 70 -13.38 -10.55 -14.48
N VAL A 71 -14.06 -10.16 -13.43
CA VAL A 71 -14.41 -8.77 -13.12
C VAL A 71 -13.75 -8.42 -11.79
N VAL A 72 -12.94 -7.37 -11.79
CA VAL A 72 -12.26 -6.86 -10.60
C VAL A 72 -13.06 -5.68 -10.08
N ASN A 73 -13.31 -5.64 -8.77
CA ASN A 73 -13.73 -4.41 -8.10
C ASN A 73 -12.49 -3.59 -7.78
N GLU A 74 -12.09 -2.71 -8.70
CA GLU A 74 -10.86 -1.91 -8.59
C GLU A 74 -10.89 -0.95 -7.40
N GLU A 75 -12.05 -0.39 -7.08
CA GLU A 75 -12.23 0.53 -5.96
C GLU A 75 -11.97 -0.19 -4.63
N ASN A 76 -12.66 -1.30 -4.37
CA ASN A 76 -12.44 -2.07 -3.15
C ASN A 76 -11.04 -2.67 -3.09
N LEU A 77 -10.48 -3.09 -4.24
CA LEU A 77 -9.11 -3.60 -4.31
C LEU A 77 -8.12 -2.54 -3.82
N ASN A 78 -8.19 -1.32 -4.35
CA ASN A 78 -7.28 -0.25 -3.96
C ASN A 78 -7.46 0.14 -2.48
N ALA A 79 -8.71 0.23 -2.00
CA ALA A 79 -8.99 0.54 -0.60
C ALA A 79 -8.41 -0.52 0.35
N GLU A 80 -8.63 -1.82 0.09
CA GLU A 80 -8.08 -2.89 0.93
C GLU A 80 -6.56 -2.98 0.87
N LEU A 81 -5.95 -2.66 -0.28
CA LEU A 81 -4.49 -2.60 -0.40
C LEU A 81 -3.92 -1.43 0.41
N LEU A 82 -4.55 -0.25 0.36
CA LEU A 82 -4.17 0.90 1.18
C LEU A 82 -4.32 0.61 2.66
N GLU A 83 -5.43 -0.01 3.07
CA GLU A 83 -5.65 -0.44 4.46
C GLU A 83 -4.56 -1.40 4.94
N ALA A 84 -4.08 -2.29 4.08
CA ALA A 84 -3.03 -3.25 4.43
C ALA A 84 -1.61 -2.64 4.45
N VAL A 85 -1.37 -1.56 3.71
CA VAL A 85 -0.04 -0.95 3.54
C VAL A 85 0.15 0.27 4.44
N VAL A 86 -0.88 1.08 4.67
CA VAL A 86 -0.77 2.29 5.49
C VAL A 86 -0.70 1.92 6.97
N LEU A 87 0.45 2.16 7.59
CA LEU A 87 0.65 2.02 9.03
C LEU A 87 0.19 3.26 9.80
N TYR A 88 0.40 4.45 9.23
CA TYR A 88 0.02 5.71 9.86
C TYR A 88 -0.45 6.74 8.81
N PRO A 89 -1.58 7.44 9.04
CA PRO A 89 -2.57 7.16 10.09
C PRO A 89 -3.22 5.79 9.88
N SER A 90 -3.60 5.10 10.95
CA SER A 90 -4.32 3.83 10.79
C SER A 90 -5.70 4.10 10.21
N LEU A 91 -6.00 3.54 9.04
CA LEU A 91 -7.30 3.74 8.36
C LEU A 91 -8.47 3.06 9.09
N ASN A 92 -8.17 2.20 10.06
CA ASN A 92 -9.14 1.52 10.93
C ASN A 92 -9.19 2.12 12.34
N ASP A 93 -8.58 3.27 12.56
CA ASP A 93 -8.68 3.98 13.83
C ASP A 93 -10.12 4.48 14.04
N ALA A 94 -10.73 4.09 15.17
CA ALA A 94 -12.14 4.35 15.45
C ALA A 94 -12.40 5.85 15.68
N ASP A 95 -11.53 6.53 16.42
CA ASP A 95 -11.70 7.95 16.71
C ASP A 95 -11.57 8.78 15.43
N LEU A 96 -10.63 8.40 14.54
CA LEU A 96 -10.48 9.01 13.23
C LEU A 96 -11.73 8.79 12.36
N GLN A 97 -12.20 7.54 12.23
CA GLN A 97 -13.40 7.23 11.44
C GLN A 97 -14.65 7.94 11.98
N ASP A 98 -14.84 7.96 13.30
CA ASP A 98 -15.95 8.65 13.95
C ASP A 98 -15.91 10.16 13.70
N SER A 99 -14.72 10.77 13.68
CA SER A 99 -14.56 12.21 13.36
C SER A 99 -15.01 12.58 11.94
N TYR A 100 -14.95 11.62 11.01
CA TYR A 100 -15.42 11.74 9.63
C TYR A 100 -16.83 11.18 9.41
N GLY A 101 -17.44 10.56 10.42
CA GLY A 101 -18.79 9.97 10.35
C GLY A 101 -18.88 8.74 9.45
N VAL A 102 -17.80 7.97 9.34
CA VAL A 102 -17.68 6.78 8.48
C VAL A 102 -17.33 5.55 9.31
N SER A 103 -17.40 4.36 8.72
CA SER A 103 -17.10 3.09 9.43
C SER A 103 -16.18 2.13 8.67
N SER A 104 -15.59 2.59 7.57
CA SER A 104 -14.69 1.78 6.75
C SER A 104 -13.54 2.62 6.20
N ALA A 105 -12.40 1.96 5.94
CA ALA A 105 -11.23 2.59 5.36
C ALA A 105 -11.52 3.21 3.98
N ASN A 106 -12.34 2.54 3.14
CA ASN A 106 -12.70 3.07 1.82
C ASN A 106 -13.48 4.39 1.95
N GLU A 107 -14.52 4.40 2.78
CA GLU A 107 -15.32 5.61 3.01
C GLU A 107 -14.45 6.72 3.61
N LEU A 108 -13.61 6.40 4.61
CA LEU A 108 -12.68 7.35 5.22
C LEU A 108 -11.80 8.02 4.17
N LEU A 109 -11.11 7.25 3.32
CA LEU A 109 -10.26 7.82 2.27
C LEU A 109 -11.06 8.71 1.31
N SER A 110 -12.29 8.30 0.95
CA SER A 110 -13.14 9.04 0.02
C SER A 110 -13.63 10.40 0.56
N VAL A 111 -13.86 10.50 1.88
CA VAL A 111 -14.34 11.74 2.51
C VAL A 111 -13.20 12.61 3.06
N MET A 112 -12.08 12.01 3.43
CA MET A 112 -10.93 12.68 4.03
C MET A 112 -10.03 13.35 2.99
N LEU A 113 -9.85 12.71 1.83
CA LEU A 113 -8.88 13.13 0.82
C LEU A 113 -9.53 13.81 -0.40
N TYR A 114 -8.91 14.87 -0.87
CA TYR A 114 -9.22 15.46 -2.16
C TYR A 114 -8.59 14.66 -3.31
N PRO A 115 -9.09 14.76 -4.55
CA PRO A 115 -8.59 13.95 -5.68
C PRO A 115 -7.07 13.99 -5.90
N GLY A 116 -6.45 15.16 -5.72
CA GLY A 116 -4.99 15.30 -5.80
C GLY A 116 -4.25 14.56 -4.69
N GLU A 117 -4.77 14.60 -3.46
CA GLU A 117 -4.22 13.89 -2.30
C GLU A 117 -4.36 12.37 -2.48
N THR A 118 -5.51 11.91 -2.97
CA THR A 118 -5.74 10.50 -3.33
C THR A 118 -4.75 10.01 -4.38
N GLN A 119 -4.42 10.84 -5.37
CA GLN A 119 -3.43 10.48 -6.39
C GLN A 119 -2.02 10.34 -5.79
N VAL A 120 -1.61 11.24 -4.88
CA VAL A 120 -0.32 11.14 -4.19
C VAL A 120 -0.23 9.86 -3.38
N LEU A 121 -1.26 9.54 -2.59
CA LEU A 121 -1.30 8.32 -1.79
C LEU A 121 -1.29 7.05 -2.67
N THR A 122 -2.02 7.07 -3.78
CA THR A 122 -2.04 5.95 -4.74
C THR A 122 -0.69 5.74 -5.42
N ASN A 123 0.04 6.81 -5.72
CA ASN A 123 1.39 6.72 -6.26
C ASN A 123 2.37 6.13 -5.23
N ALA A 124 2.29 6.56 -3.98
CA ALA A 124 3.10 5.99 -2.90
C ALA A 124 2.80 4.50 -2.67
N LEU A 125 1.53 4.09 -2.78
CA LEU A 125 1.15 2.68 -2.75
C LEU A 125 1.84 1.89 -3.87
N GLN A 126 1.82 2.40 -5.10
CA GLN A 126 2.47 1.75 -6.25
C GLN A 126 3.98 1.65 -6.06
N GLU A 127 4.63 2.69 -5.53
CA GLU A 127 6.07 2.69 -5.24
C GLU A 127 6.43 1.62 -4.21
N VAL A 128 5.68 1.56 -3.10
CA VAL A 128 5.85 0.55 -2.05
C VAL A 128 5.67 -0.87 -2.61
N MET A 129 4.68 -1.06 -3.49
CA MET A 129 4.41 -2.38 -4.11
C MET A 129 5.44 -2.78 -5.16
N ALA A 130 6.01 -1.82 -5.89
CA ALA A 130 7.03 -2.08 -6.89
C ALA A 130 8.35 -2.57 -6.26
N GLY A 131 8.55 -2.35 -4.95
CA GLY A 131 9.80 -2.67 -4.26
C GLY A 131 10.99 -1.84 -4.76
N THR A 132 10.72 -0.76 -5.52
CA THR A 132 11.72 0.22 -5.91
C THR A 132 12.24 0.89 -4.65
N LYS A 133 13.57 0.99 -4.55
CA LYS A 133 14.22 1.64 -3.42
C LYS A 133 13.67 3.06 -3.31
N ALA A 134 13.03 3.39 -2.20
CA ALA A 134 12.63 4.75 -1.83
C ALA A 134 13.82 5.73 -1.65
N ASN A 135 15.01 5.38 -2.14
CA ASN A 135 16.23 6.18 -2.09
C ASN A 135 16.59 6.85 -3.42
N ASP A 136 15.83 6.66 -4.51
CA ASP A 136 16.16 7.27 -5.82
C ASP A 136 15.36 8.57 -6.10
N ILE A 137 14.53 9.06 -5.17
CA ILE A 137 13.73 10.29 -5.35
C ILE A 137 14.52 11.57 -5.03
N ASP A 138 15.66 11.48 -4.33
CA ASP A 138 16.51 12.65 -4.04
C ASP A 138 17.42 13.06 -5.22
N GLU A 139 17.51 12.27 -6.30
CA GLU A 139 18.37 12.58 -7.46
C GLU A 139 17.63 13.27 -8.63
N LEU A 140 16.31 13.50 -8.55
CA LEU A 140 15.55 14.19 -9.62
C LEU A 140 15.38 15.70 -9.41
N LYS A 141 16.14 16.29 -8.49
CA LYS A 141 16.23 17.75 -8.30
C LYS A 141 17.67 18.24 -8.50
N ASN A 142 18.20 18.14 -9.71
CA ASN A 142 19.37 18.92 -10.17
C ASN A 142 19.23 19.30 -11.65
#